data_AF-A0A843ETY5-F1
#
_entry.id   AF-A0A843ETY5-F1
#
_cell.length_a   1.000
_cell.length_b   1.000
_cell.length_c   1.000
_cell.angle_alpha   90.00
_cell.angle_beta   90.00
_cell.angle_gamma   90.00
#
_symmetry.space_group_name_H-M   'P 1'
#
loop_
_entity.id
_entity.type
_entity.pdbx_description
1 polymer ?
#
loop_
_entity_poly.entity_id
_entity_poly.type
_entity_poly.pdbx_seq_one_letter_code
_entity_poly.pdbx_strand_id
1 'polypeptide(L)'
;MQNEIINILKKEEKFSDKTIEEIREVELNDFSDIIKEVGKQETEYMNRNEILDGLNTKTIGKELYLFKEVMSTNTVAKFLSENDVSNGTVIISEKQSGAKGRLGKSWESPLGGIWLSLVVKPNVDHSKIPMITLATGVAVVKTLERIGIENAEIKWPNDVMINDKKVCGILTEAITKFNSIESVIIGVGIDANFDVNVLSEELQEGTTTLDIELGHRVNENEIIRFFLEEFERIGILFEEGGFERILKEWRKYSYSIGKIVEVREPFSKSYDGYVLGISREGALVVEKIDGTLEKVISGECIIKK
;
A
#
# COMPACT_ATOMS: atom_id res chain seq x y z
N MET A 1 -8.04 2.49 -15.63
CA MET A 1 -8.92 3.52 -15.03
C MET A 1 -10.30 3.51 -15.68
N GLN A 2 -10.49 3.93 -16.93
CA GLN A 2 -11.82 3.89 -17.58
C GLN A 2 -12.52 2.52 -17.48
N ASN A 3 -11.82 1.44 -17.82
CA ASN A 3 -12.37 0.08 -17.68
C ASN A 3 -12.76 -0.29 -16.24
N GLU A 4 -12.03 0.21 -15.23
CA GLU A 4 -12.35 -0.03 -13.81
C GLU A 4 -13.67 0.66 -13.45
N ILE A 5 -13.79 1.94 -13.77
CA ILE A 5 -15.00 2.73 -13.47
C ILE A 5 -16.22 2.11 -14.17
N ILE A 6 -16.07 1.75 -15.44
CA ILE A 6 -17.12 1.04 -16.19
C ILE A 6 -17.49 -0.29 -15.52
N ASN A 7 -16.50 -1.08 -15.08
CA ASN A 7 -16.77 -2.36 -14.42
C ASN A 7 -17.51 -2.21 -13.08
N ILE A 8 -17.16 -1.20 -12.29
CA ILE A 8 -17.87 -0.88 -11.04
C ILE A 8 -19.32 -0.52 -11.36
N LEU A 9 -19.55 0.38 -12.33
CA LEU A 9 -20.89 0.80 -12.72
C LEU A 9 -21.75 -0.36 -13.28
N LYS A 10 -21.14 -1.31 -14.00
CA LYS A 10 -21.80 -2.55 -14.46
C LYS A 10 -22.24 -3.44 -13.31
N LYS A 11 -21.32 -3.73 -12.37
CA LYS A 11 -21.58 -4.67 -11.27
C LYS A 11 -22.68 -4.20 -10.32
N GLU A 12 -22.80 -2.88 -10.17
CA GLU A 12 -23.77 -2.26 -9.26
C GLU A 12 -25.13 -2.00 -9.92
N GLU A 13 -25.34 -2.47 -11.15
CA GLU A 13 -26.59 -2.33 -11.92
C GLU A 13 -27.11 -0.88 -12.01
N LYS A 14 -26.22 0.12 -11.86
CA LYS A 14 -26.59 1.54 -11.86
C LYS A 14 -27.04 2.03 -13.24
N PHE A 15 -26.61 1.35 -14.31
CA PHE A 15 -26.89 1.73 -15.69
C PHE A 15 -27.19 0.50 -16.56
N SER A 16 -27.95 0.71 -17.64
CA SER A 16 -28.23 -0.36 -18.61
C SER A 16 -26.97 -0.71 -19.42
N ASP A 17 -26.87 -1.96 -19.91
CA ASP A 17 -25.74 -2.39 -20.76
C ASP A 17 -25.50 -1.44 -21.95
N LYS A 18 -26.59 -0.97 -22.57
CA LYS A 18 -26.53 0.01 -23.66
C LYS A 18 -25.91 1.34 -23.21
N THR A 19 -26.37 1.87 -22.07
CA THR A 19 -25.80 3.09 -21.49
C THR A 19 -24.30 2.89 -21.24
N ILE A 20 -23.90 1.73 -20.76
CA ILE A 20 -22.50 1.47 -20.42
C ILE A 20 -21.59 1.31 -21.64
N GLU A 21 -22.10 0.80 -22.76
CA GLU A 21 -21.38 0.82 -24.03
C GLU A 21 -21.12 2.25 -24.51
N GLU A 22 -22.09 3.14 -24.31
CA GLU A 22 -22.01 4.56 -24.68
C GLU A 22 -21.21 5.42 -23.67
N ILE A 23 -21.02 4.97 -22.41
CA ILE A 23 -20.20 5.66 -21.37
C ILE A 23 -18.76 5.90 -21.85
N ARG A 24 -18.26 5.12 -22.82
CA ARG A 24 -16.93 5.36 -23.41
C ARG A 24 -16.80 6.72 -24.09
N GLU A 25 -17.93 7.32 -24.46
CA GLU A 25 -18.02 8.64 -25.11
C GLU A 25 -18.36 9.77 -24.12
N VAL A 26 -18.55 9.46 -22.83
CA VAL A 26 -18.84 10.44 -21.75
C VAL A 26 -17.55 10.74 -20.97
N GLU A 27 -17.41 11.98 -20.48
CA GLU A 27 -16.27 12.35 -19.64
C GLU A 27 -16.29 11.55 -18.32
N LEU A 28 -15.16 10.91 -18.00
CA LEU A 28 -15.09 10.00 -16.85
C LEU A 28 -15.37 10.70 -15.50
N ASN A 29 -15.12 12.00 -15.44
CA ASN A 29 -15.21 12.82 -14.24
C ASN A 29 -16.64 12.97 -13.71
N ASP A 30 -17.63 12.88 -14.61
CA ASP A 30 -19.05 12.95 -14.28
C ASP A 30 -19.53 11.76 -13.43
N PHE A 31 -18.75 10.68 -13.39
CA PHE A 31 -19.07 9.48 -12.60
C PHE A 31 -18.51 9.49 -11.18
N SER A 32 -17.75 10.52 -10.79
CA SER A 32 -17.08 10.56 -9.49
C SER A 32 -18.04 10.46 -8.31
N ASP A 33 -19.16 11.19 -8.34
CA ASP A 33 -20.19 11.14 -7.28
C ASP A 33 -20.88 9.78 -7.22
N ILE A 34 -21.08 9.12 -8.35
CA ILE A 34 -21.69 7.78 -8.41
C ILE A 34 -20.73 6.76 -7.81
N ILE A 35 -19.43 6.82 -8.13
CA ILE A 35 -18.43 5.93 -7.53
C ILE A 35 -18.33 6.16 -6.02
N LYS A 36 -18.42 7.41 -5.56
CA LYS A 36 -18.49 7.75 -4.13
C LYS A 36 -19.75 7.16 -3.50
N GLU A 37 -20.91 7.22 -4.16
CA GLU A 37 -22.17 6.62 -3.67
C GLU A 37 -22.08 5.10 -3.59
N VAL A 38 -21.56 4.44 -4.63
CA VAL A 38 -21.31 2.99 -4.63
C VAL A 38 -20.41 2.60 -3.45
N GLY A 39 -19.31 3.33 -3.25
CA GLY A 39 -18.38 3.08 -2.15
C GLY A 39 -18.99 3.31 -0.75
N LYS A 40 -20.20 3.87 -0.65
CA LYS A 40 -20.96 4.06 0.60
C LYS A 40 -21.88 2.89 0.95
N GLN A 41 -22.02 1.91 0.07
CA GLN A 41 -22.80 0.72 0.34
C GLN A 41 -22.11 -0.21 1.35
N GLU A 42 -22.89 -1.09 1.97
CA GLU A 42 -22.38 -2.13 2.86
C GLU A 42 -21.65 -3.21 2.07
N THR A 43 -20.57 -3.72 2.64
CA THR A 43 -19.88 -4.91 2.16
C THR A 43 -20.03 -6.03 3.20
N GLU A 44 -19.62 -7.25 2.88
CA GLU A 44 -19.96 -8.45 3.66
C GLU A 44 -19.03 -8.66 4.88
N TYR A 45 -17.76 -8.32 4.73
CA TYR A 45 -16.68 -8.53 5.69
C TYR A 45 -16.11 -7.22 6.24
N MET A 46 -16.08 -6.16 5.43
CA MET A 46 -15.59 -4.83 5.84
C MET A 46 -16.75 -3.93 6.24
N ASN A 47 -16.68 -3.32 7.42
CA ASN A 47 -17.75 -2.46 7.91
C ASN A 47 -17.23 -1.05 8.19
N ARG A 48 -17.74 -0.09 7.42
CA ARG A 48 -17.41 1.33 7.56
C ARG A 48 -17.64 1.85 8.98
N ASN A 49 -18.79 1.53 9.59
CA ASN A 49 -19.13 2.05 10.90
C ASN A 49 -18.20 1.46 11.97
N GLU A 50 -17.83 0.18 11.86
CA GLU A 50 -16.86 -0.44 12.77
C GLU A 50 -15.46 0.16 12.64
N ILE A 51 -15.02 0.47 11.41
CA ILE A 51 -13.72 1.13 11.18
C ILE A 51 -13.73 2.55 11.76
N LEU A 52 -14.81 3.30 11.53
CA LEU A 52 -14.94 4.68 12.01
C LEU A 52 -15.18 4.76 13.51
N ASP A 53 -15.80 3.75 14.11
CA ASP A 53 -16.03 3.69 15.54
C ASP A 53 -14.68 3.59 16.29
N GLY A 54 -14.41 4.59 17.12
CA GLY A 54 -13.13 4.72 17.83
C GLY A 54 -11.94 5.18 16.97
N LEU A 55 -12.11 5.51 15.68
CA LEU A 55 -11.01 6.01 14.84
C LEU A 55 -10.51 7.38 15.32
N ASN A 56 -9.32 7.40 15.92
CA ASN A 56 -8.74 8.61 16.51
C ASN A 56 -7.74 9.31 15.56
N THR A 57 -8.25 9.78 14.43
CA THR A 57 -7.51 10.60 13.45
C THR A 57 -8.11 12.00 13.33
N LYS A 58 -7.39 12.95 12.75
CA LYS A 58 -7.86 14.30 12.38
C LYS A 58 -8.26 14.39 10.90
N THR A 59 -7.51 13.73 10.04
CA THR A 59 -7.61 13.85 8.57
C THR A 59 -7.70 12.48 7.91
N ILE A 60 -6.85 11.53 8.29
CA ILE A 60 -6.77 10.22 7.64
C ILE A 60 -8.01 9.39 7.96
N GLY A 61 -8.65 8.81 6.94
CA GLY A 61 -9.79 7.92 7.13
C GLY A 61 -11.12 8.61 7.45
N LYS A 62 -11.21 9.94 7.36
CA LYS A 62 -12.49 10.65 7.55
C LYS A 62 -13.46 10.45 6.38
N GLU A 63 -12.93 10.15 5.20
CA GLU A 63 -13.70 9.62 4.09
C GLU A 63 -13.23 8.21 3.76
N LEU A 64 -14.15 7.25 3.87
CA LEU A 64 -13.93 5.85 3.48
C LEU A 64 -14.85 5.53 2.30
N TYR A 65 -14.36 4.75 1.34
CA TYR A 65 -15.14 4.16 0.25
C TYR A 65 -14.82 2.67 0.17
N LEU A 66 -15.80 1.82 0.45
CA LEU A 66 -15.66 0.37 0.55
C LEU A 66 -16.32 -0.29 -0.66
N PHE A 67 -15.67 -1.29 -1.23
CA PHE A 67 -16.16 -2.04 -2.38
C PHE A 67 -16.07 -3.55 -2.12
N LYS A 68 -17.01 -4.32 -2.66
CA LYS A 68 -16.92 -5.80 -2.61
C LYS A 68 -15.77 -6.30 -3.47
N GLU A 69 -15.70 -5.82 -4.72
CA GLU A 69 -14.63 -6.17 -5.64
C GLU A 69 -14.38 -5.07 -6.68
N VAL A 70 -13.13 -4.64 -6.76
CA VAL A 70 -12.60 -3.77 -7.83
C VAL A 70 -11.49 -4.49 -8.58
N MET A 71 -10.99 -3.98 -9.71
CA MET A 71 -9.72 -4.48 -10.25
C MET A 71 -8.56 -3.99 -9.38
N SER A 72 -8.53 -2.70 -9.01
CA SER A 72 -7.53 -2.17 -8.07
C SER A 72 -8.02 -0.96 -7.29
N THR A 73 -7.83 -1.01 -5.97
CA THR A 73 -8.02 0.11 -5.04
C THR A 73 -7.19 1.33 -5.43
N ASN A 74 -5.93 1.15 -5.88
CA ASN A 74 -5.09 2.24 -6.38
C ASN A 74 -5.72 2.93 -7.61
N THR A 75 -6.37 2.16 -8.48
CA THR A 75 -7.02 2.72 -9.68
C THR A 75 -8.22 3.58 -9.31
N VAL A 76 -9.04 3.13 -8.35
CA VAL A 76 -10.17 3.92 -7.83
C VAL A 76 -9.68 5.15 -7.08
N ALA A 77 -8.65 5.00 -6.23
CA ALA A 77 -8.05 6.11 -5.48
C ALA A 77 -7.47 7.17 -6.42
N LYS A 78 -6.76 6.76 -7.47
CA LYS A 78 -6.26 7.66 -8.51
C LYS A 78 -7.41 8.42 -9.18
N PHE A 79 -8.44 7.72 -9.63
CA PHE A 79 -9.60 8.33 -10.27
C PHE A 79 -10.27 9.37 -9.36
N LEU A 80 -10.51 9.03 -8.09
CA LEU A 80 -11.10 9.97 -7.13
C LEU A 80 -10.17 11.15 -6.83
N SER A 81 -8.85 10.93 -6.79
CA SER A 81 -7.88 12.02 -6.57
C SER A 81 -7.85 13.05 -7.70
N GLU A 82 -8.07 12.61 -8.94
CA GLU A 82 -8.20 13.48 -10.12
C GLU A 82 -9.56 14.20 -10.17
N ASN A 83 -10.52 13.79 -9.32
CA ASN A 83 -11.90 14.27 -9.25
C ASN A 83 -12.25 14.86 -7.87
N ASP A 84 -11.30 15.64 -7.35
CA ASP A 84 -11.41 16.45 -6.13
C ASP A 84 -11.94 15.70 -4.90
N VAL A 85 -11.21 14.66 -4.49
CA VAL A 85 -11.44 14.00 -3.20
C VAL A 85 -10.57 14.61 -2.09
N SER A 86 -11.04 14.50 -0.84
CA SER A 86 -10.35 15.04 0.33
C SER A 86 -8.97 14.41 0.57
N ASN A 87 -8.06 15.17 1.17
CA ASN A 87 -6.81 14.60 1.69
C ASN A 87 -7.13 13.59 2.81
N GLY A 88 -6.48 12.43 2.79
CA GLY A 88 -6.69 11.36 3.77
C GLY A 88 -7.84 10.41 3.44
N THR A 89 -8.46 10.52 2.26
CA THR A 89 -9.48 9.58 1.80
C THR A 89 -8.89 8.17 1.65
N VAL A 90 -9.66 7.15 2.05
CA VAL A 90 -9.29 5.73 1.97
C VAL A 90 -10.27 4.98 1.08
N ILE A 91 -9.74 4.20 0.17
CA ILE A 91 -10.48 3.24 -0.66
C ILE A 91 -10.14 1.86 -0.11
N ILE A 92 -11.15 1.03 0.14
CA ILE A 92 -10.99 -0.34 0.65
C ILE A 92 -11.76 -1.28 -0.27
N SER A 93 -11.22 -2.47 -0.54
CA SER A 93 -11.95 -3.52 -1.23
C SER A 93 -11.79 -4.86 -0.52
N GLU A 94 -12.82 -5.70 -0.50
CA GLU A 94 -12.72 -7.06 0.08
C GLU A 94 -11.91 -8.00 -0.81
N LYS A 95 -11.94 -7.75 -2.12
CA LYS A 95 -11.19 -8.49 -3.12
C LYS A 95 -10.69 -7.56 -4.22
N GLN A 96 -9.55 -7.87 -4.84
CA GLN A 96 -9.10 -7.21 -6.06
C GLN A 96 -8.85 -8.23 -7.17
N SER A 97 -9.33 -7.94 -8.38
CA SER A 97 -9.23 -8.81 -9.55
C SER A 97 -8.06 -8.48 -10.49
N GLY A 98 -7.39 -7.35 -10.28
CA GLY A 98 -6.30 -6.85 -11.12
C GLY A 98 -5.34 -5.93 -10.35
N ALA A 99 -5.07 -6.28 -9.09
CA ALA A 99 -4.17 -5.52 -8.26
C ALA A 99 -2.73 -5.60 -8.77
N LYS A 100 -1.96 -4.55 -8.49
CA LYS A 100 -0.60 -4.38 -9.00
C LYS A 100 0.36 -4.18 -7.85
N GLY A 101 1.52 -4.82 -7.96
CA GLY A 101 2.72 -4.48 -7.22
C GLY A 101 3.62 -3.55 -8.03
N ARG A 102 4.83 -3.33 -7.50
CA ARG A 102 5.86 -2.53 -8.17
C ARG A 102 6.26 -3.13 -9.51
N LEU A 103 6.72 -2.26 -10.42
CA LEU A 103 7.18 -2.62 -11.78
C LEU A 103 6.11 -3.39 -12.60
N GLY A 104 4.84 -3.22 -12.26
CA GLY A 104 3.72 -3.87 -12.96
C GLY A 104 3.52 -5.34 -12.63
N LYS A 105 4.20 -5.89 -11.61
CA LYS A 105 3.96 -7.26 -11.13
C LYS A 105 2.52 -7.41 -10.64
N SER A 106 1.95 -8.60 -10.78
CA SER A 106 0.64 -8.92 -10.21
C SER A 106 0.72 -8.95 -8.68
N TRP A 107 -0.35 -8.51 -8.02
CA TRP A 107 -0.57 -8.72 -6.59
C TRP A 107 -1.89 -9.48 -6.44
N GLU A 108 -1.87 -10.62 -5.75
CA GLU A 108 -3.07 -11.43 -5.54
C GLU A 108 -3.80 -10.95 -4.28
N SER A 109 -5.10 -10.69 -4.39
CA SER A 109 -5.91 -10.11 -3.31
C SER A 109 -7.23 -10.86 -3.15
N PRO A 110 -7.19 -12.09 -2.59
CA PRO A 110 -8.38 -12.87 -2.32
C PRO A 110 -9.25 -12.24 -1.20
N LEU A 111 -10.43 -12.80 -0.97
CA LEU A 111 -11.24 -12.44 0.21
C LEU A 111 -10.47 -12.81 1.50
N GLY A 112 -10.60 -11.96 2.53
CA GLY A 112 -9.98 -12.17 3.83
C GLY A 112 -8.65 -11.44 4.03
N GLY A 113 -8.15 -10.68 3.06
CA GLY A 113 -7.06 -9.73 3.31
C GLY A 113 -7.56 -8.29 3.45
N ILE A 114 -6.64 -7.39 3.78
CA ILE A 114 -6.89 -5.95 3.90
C ILE A 114 -6.29 -5.28 2.67
N TRP A 115 -7.15 -4.87 1.75
CA TRP A 115 -6.74 -4.23 0.50
C TRP A 115 -7.22 -2.79 0.49
N LEU A 116 -6.30 -1.84 0.67
CA LEU A 116 -6.66 -0.43 0.72
C LEU A 116 -5.71 0.47 -0.05
N SER A 117 -6.19 1.65 -0.39
CA SER A 117 -5.40 2.75 -0.92
C SER A 117 -5.74 4.05 -0.21
N LEU A 118 -4.71 4.78 0.20
CA LEU A 118 -4.80 6.13 0.74
C LEU A 118 -4.54 7.16 -0.34
N VAL A 119 -5.35 8.23 -0.36
CA VAL A 119 -5.07 9.45 -1.12
C VAL A 119 -4.49 10.48 -0.16
N VAL A 120 -3.23 10.85 -0.35
CA VAL A 120 -2.60 11.95 0.40
C VAL A 120 -2.17 13.07 -0.54
N LYS A 121 -2.21 14.32 -0.07
CA LYS A 121 -1.81 15.51 -0.85
C LYS A 121 -0.63 16.22 -0.16
N PRO A 122 0.56 15.60 -0.10
CA PRO A 122 1.68 16.12 0.68
C PRO A 122 2.33 17.30 -0.06
N ASN A 123 2.70 18.34 0.69
CA ASN A 123 3.49 19.45 0.15
C ASN A 123 5.00 19.13 0.21
N VAL A 124 5.46 18.23 -0.66
CA VAL A 124 6.86 17.80 -0.73
C VAL A 124 7.36 17.66 -2.16
N ASP A 125 8.69 17.69 -2.33
CA ASP A 125 9.33 17.39 -3.61
C ASP A 125 9.24 15.89 -3.97
N HIS A 126 9.33 15.60 -5.27
CA HIS A 126 9.36 14.22 -5.80
C HIS A 126 10.43 13.33 -5.16
N SER A 127 11.57 13.92 -4.75
CA SER A 127 12.65 13.21 -4.08
C SER A 127 12.24 12.61 -2.72
N LYS A 128 11.13 13.07 -2.13
CA LYS A 128 10.60 12.59 -0.85
C LYS A 128 9.56 11.48 -0.99
N ILE A 129 9.09 11.16 -2.20
CA ILE A 129 8.12 10.08 -2.43
C ILE A 129 8.62 8.72 -1.89
N PRO A 130 9.89 8.32 -2.08
CA PRO A 130 10.38 7.08 -1.48
C PRO A 130 10.26 7.07 0.05
N MET A 131 10.34 8.24 0.71
CA MET A 131 10.23 8.32 2.17
C MET A 131 8.80 8.06 2.63
N ILE A 132 7.80 8.39 1.84
CA ILE A 132 6.41 8.04 2.11
C ILE A 132 6.25 6.51 2.14
N THR A 133 6.86 5.79 1.20
CA THR A 133 6.85 4.31 1.21
C THR A 133 7.52 3.74 2.47
N LEU A 134 8.69 4.25 2.85
CA LEU A 134 9.39 3.79 4.06
C LEU A 134 8.57 4.10 5.33
N ALA A 135 8.01 5.31 5.41
CA ALA A 135 7.14 5.75 6.50
C ALA A 135 5.90 4.87 6.63
N THR A 136 5.29 4.50 5.50
CA THR A 136 4.15 3.57 5.44
C THR A 136 4.55 2.20 5.98
N GLY A 137 5.74 1.70 5.63
CA GLY A 137 6.26 0.44 6.18
C GLY A 137 6.38 0.48 7.71
N VAL A 138 6.85 1.60 8.27
CA VAL A 138 6.89 1.80 9.73
C VAL A 138 5.47 1.82 10.31
N ALA A 139 4.51 2.47 9.66
CA ALA A 139 3.11 2.48 10.10
C ALA A 139 2.51 1.07 10.15
N VAL A 140 2.77 0.25 9.13
CA VAL A 140 2.33 -1.15 9.09
C VAL A 140 2.95 -1.93 10.23
N VAL A 141 4.27 -1.90 10.42
CA VAL A 141 4.91 -2.66 11.51
C VAL A 141 4.37 -2.25 12.89
N LYS A 142 4.18 -0.95 13.14
CA LYS A 142 3.58 -0.47 14.39
C LYS A 142 2.12 -0.89 14.57
N THR A 143 1.39 -1.05 13.48
CA THR A 143 0.04 -1.62 13.49
C THR A 143 0.09 -3.09 13.89
N LEU A 144 1.04 -3.85 13.35
CA LEU A 144 1.23 -5.26 13.67
C LEU A 144 1.66 -5.47 15.13
N GLU A 145 2.51 -4.58 15.68
CA GLU A 145 2.86 -4.57 17.11
C GLU A 145 1.60 -4.43 18.00
N ARG A 146 0.62 -3.60 17.60
CA ARG A 146 -0.62 -3.39 18.38
C ARG A 146 -1.52 -4.63 18.47
N ILE A 147 -1.38 -5.56 17.54
CA ILE A 147 -2.13 -6.83 17.52
C ILE A 147 -1.29 -8.02 18.03
N GLY A 148 -0.10 -7.77 18.58
CA GLY A 148 0.74 -8.79 19.21
C GLY A 148 1.83 -9.39 18.32
N ILE A 149 2.07 -8.86 17.13
CA ILE A 149 3.17 -9.29 16.25
C ILE A 149 4.37 -8.36 16.44
N GLU A 150 5.29 -8.75 17.30
CA GLU A 150 6.46 -7.94 17.67
C GLU A 150 7.69 -8.16 16.77
N ASN A 151 7.69 -9.21 15.95
CA ASN A 151 8.81 -9.63 15.09
C ASN A 151 8.60 -9.27 13.61
N ALA A 152 7.67 -8.36 13.29
CA ALA A 152 7.51 -7.87 11.92
C ALA A 152 8.67 -6.96 11.51
N GLU A 153 9.22 -7.19 10.31
CA GLU A 153 10.39 -6.49 9.78
C GLU A 153 10.11 -5.91 8.38
N ILE A 154 10.75 -4.80 8.03
CA ILE A 154 10.60 -4.12 6.75
C ILE A 154 11.73 -4.54 5.81
N LYS A 155 11.37 -5.20 4.71
CA LYS A 155 12.27 -5.49 3.60
C LYS A 155 12.23 -4.34 2.60
N TRP A 156 13.39 -3.74 2.36
CA TRP A 156 13.48 -2.61 1.43
C TRP A 156 13.06 -3.03 0.01
N PRO A 157 12.30 -2.18 -0.71
CA PRO A 157 11.83 -0.86 -0.27
C PRO A 157 10.41 -0.83 0.30
N ASN A 158 9.63 -1.91 0.19
CA ASN A 158 8.17 -1.79 0.25
C ASN A 158 7.44 -3.03 0.77
N ASP A 159 8.16 -4.01 1.34
CA ASP A 159 7.57 -5.25 1.82
C ASP A 159 7.70 -5.32 3.35
N VAL A 160 6.69 -5.86 4.03
CA VAL A 160 6.77 -6.23 5.45
C VAL A 160 6.75 -7.75 5.55
N MET A 161 7.65 -8.26 6.38
CA MET A 161 7.96 -9.68 6.55
C MET A 161 7.68 -10.10 7.98
N ILE A 162 7.26 -11.34 8.17
CA ILE A 162 7.24 -12.04 9.46
C ILE A 162 7.88 -13.40 9.21
N ASN A 163 8.87 -13.80 10.01
CA ASN A 163 9.52 -15.11 9.91
C ASN A 163 9.98 -15.45 8.46
N ASP A 164 10.68 -14.51 7.82
CA ASP A 164 11.15 -14.58 6.42
C ASP A 164 10.07 -14.67 5.33
N LYS A 165 8.77 -14.59 5.69
CA LYS A 165 7.63 -14.60 4.77
C LYS A 165 6.98 -13.24 4.65
N LYS A 166 6.51 -12.89 3.46
CA LYS A 166 5.83 -11.63 3.21
C LYS A 166 4.41 -11.67 3.78
N VAL A 167 4.01 -10.60 4.46
CA VAL A 167 2.65 -10.40 4.98
C VAL A 167 2.02 -9.12 4.44
N CYS A 168 2.83 -8.18 3.95
CA CYS A 168 2.31 -6.94 3.38
C CYS A 168 3.19 -6.41 2.25
N GLY A 169 2.52 -5.84 1.24
CA GLY A 169 3.13 -5.09 0.16
C GLY A 169 2.59 -3.66 0.10
N ILE A 170 3.49 -2.70 -0.15
CA ILE A 170 3.17 -1.28 -0.30
C ILE A 170 3.48 -0.83 -1.73
N LEU A 171 2.57 -0.05 -2.32
CA LEU A 171 2.74 0.56 -3.64
C LEU A 171 2.39 2.05 -3.60
N THR A 172 3.40 2.90 -3.74
CA THR A 172 3.25 4.35 -3.77
C THR A 172 3.34 4.87 -5.20
N GLU A 173 2.35 5.64 -5.63
CA GLU A 173 2.28 6.26 -6.96
C GLU A 173 2.01 7.76 -6.82
N ALA A 174 2.88 8.62 -7.36
CA ALA A 174 2.66 10.06 -7.37
C ALA A 174 1.84 10.49 -8.59
N ILE A 175 0.83 11.33 -8.37
CA ILE A 175 0.06 12.03 -9.40
C ILE A 175 0.59 13.45 -9.51
N THR A 176 1.02 13.82 -10.71
CA THR A 176 1.89 14.97 -10.92
C THR A 176 1.32 15.87 -11.99
N LYS A 177 1.23 17.17 -11.71
CA LYS A 177 0.69 18.18 -12.62
C LYS A 177 1.63 19.37 -12.66
N PHE A 178 2.06 19.78 -13.86
CA PHE A 178 3.00 20.88 -14.07
C PHE A 178 4.25 20.85 -13.15
N ASN A 179 4.88 19.68 -13.00
CA ASN A 179 6.05 19.43 -12.12
C ASN A 179 5.81 19.59 -10.61
N SER A 180 4.55 19.65 -10.18
CA SER A 180 4.17 19.57 -8.77
C SER A 180 3.45 18.24 -8.47
N ILE A 181 3.60 17.74 -7.25
CA ILE A 181 2.84 16.59 -6.76
C ILE A 181 1.46 17.09 -6.36
N GLU A 182 0.43 16.61 -7.05
CA GLU A 182 -0.97 16.92 -6.75
C GLU A 182 -1.51 15.97 -5.68
N SER A 183 -1.18 14.70 -5.81
CA SER A 183 -1.50 13.67 -4.82
C SER A 183 -0.50 12.52 -4.87
N VAL A 184 -0.48 11.71 -3.83
CA VAL A 184 0.22 10.44 -3.75
C VAL A 184 -0.80 9.38 -3.35
N ILE A 185 -0.88 8.33 -4.17
CA ILE A 185 -1.70 7.16 -3.92
C ILE A 185 -0.83 6.11 -3.25
N ILE A 186 -1.22 5.66 -2.07
CA ILE A 186 -0.47 4.67 -1.29
C ILE A 186 -1.35 3.44 -1.14
N GLY A 187 -1.09 2.43 -1.96
CA GLY A 187 -1.68 1.10 -1.85
C GLY A 187 -1.00 0.30 -0.75
N VAL A 188 -1.79 -0.31 0.12
CA VAL A 188 -1.34 -1.20 1.18
C VAL A 188 -2.18 -2.47 1.12
N GLY A 189 -1.52 -3.59 0.85
CA GLY A 189 -2.12 -4.92 0.97
C GLY A 189 -1.54 -5.64 2.18
N ILE A 190 -2.39 -6.10 3.10
CA ILE A 190 -1.99 -6.89 4.26
C ILE A 190 -2.73 -8.23 4.21
N ASP A 191 -1.97 -9.31 4.23
CA ASP A 191 -2.46 -10.67 4.16
C ASP A 191 -2.96 -11.10 5.55
N ALA A 192 -4.28 -11.26 5.74
CA ALA A 192 -4.87 -11.32 7.09
C ALA A 192 -5.51 -12.68 7.49
N ASN A 193 -6.56 -13.12 6.80
CA ASN A 193 -7.48 -14.20 7.24
C ASN A 193 -7.81 -15.21 6.12
N PHE A 194 -6.89 -15.48 5.20
CA PHE A 194 -7.12 -16.40 4.06
C PHE A 194 -6.11 -17.54 4.02
N ASP A 195 -6.50 -18.66 3.41
CA ASP A 195 -5.58 -19.78 3.19
C ASP A 195 -4.60 -19.43 2.07
N VAL A 196 -3.29 -19.42 2.36
CA VAL A 196 -2.22 -19.15 1.36
C VAL A 196 -2.29 -20.08 0.15
N ASN A 197 -2.91 -21.27 0.25
CA ASN A 197 -3.10 -22.18 -0.88
C ASN A 197 -4.02 -21.64 -1.98
N VAL A 198 -4.79 -20.58 -1.72
CA VAL A 198 -5.58 -19.89 -2.77
C VAL A 198 -4.71 -19.06 -3.70
N LEU A 199 -3.47 -18.78 -3.31
CA LEU A 199 -2.51 -18.03 -4.12
C LEU A 199 -1.88 -18.93 -5.19
N SER A 200 -1.34 -18.32 -6.24
CA SER A 200 -0.49 -19.04 -7.21
C SER A 200 0.68 -19.74 -6.51
N GLU A 201 1.05 -20.93 -6.97
CA GLU A 201 2.08 -21.80 -6.35
C GLU A 201 3.40 -21.06 -6.03
N GLU A 202 3.84 -20.17 -6.93
CA GLU A 202 5.07 -19.38 -6.76
C GLU A 202 5.07 -18.43 -5.54
N LEU A 203 3.88 -18.05 -5.06
CA LEU A 203 3.70 -17.12 -3.94
C LEU A 203 3.51 -17.85 -2.59
N GLN A 204 3.05 -19.10 -2.61
CA GLN A 204 2.60 -19.81 -1.41
C GLN A 204 3.70 -19.95 -0.35
N GLU A 205 4.91 -20.37 -0.73
CA GLU A 205 6.02 -20.56 0.22
C GLU A 205 6.51 -19.24 0.83
N GLY A 206 6.46 -18.16 0.06
CA GLY A 206 6.98 -16.85 0.42
C GLY A 206 5.99 -15.95 1.15
N THR A 207 4.76 -16.41 1.39
CA THR A 207 3.67 -15.62 1.96
C THR A 207 3.20 -16.19 3.29
N THR A 208 2.79 -15.31 4.21
CA THR A 208 2.10 -15.67 5.45
C THR A 208 0.92 -14.73 5.66
N THR A 209 0.02 -15.09 6.55
CA THR A 209 -1.15 -14.28 6.92
C THR A 209 -1.16 -14.02 8.42
N LEU A 210 -1.81 -12.94 8.84
CA LEU A 210 -1.89 -12.58 10.26
C LEU A 210 -2.52 -13.68 11.12
N ASP A 211 -3.51 -14.40 10.61
CA ASP A 211 -4.16 -15.50 11.33
C ASP A 211 -3.27 -16.74 11.50
N ILE A 212 -2.39 -17.01 10.54
CA ILE A 212 -1.35 -18.04 10.67
C ILE A 212 -0.35 -17.66 11.75
N GLU A 213 0.15 -16.41 11.73
CA GLU A 213 1.16 -15.95 12.69
C GLU A 213 0.62 -15.81 14.11
N LEU A 214 -0.67 -15.49 14.28
CA LEU A 214 -1.33 -15.36 15.59
C LEU A 214 -2.08 -16.62 16.05
N GLY A 215 -2.27 -17.60 15.17
CA GLY A 215 -3.01 -18.84 15.44
C GLY A 215 -4.52 -18.68 15.59
N HIS A 216 -5.06 -17.51 15.24
CA HIS A 216 -6.50 -17.21 15.27
C HIS A 216 -6.82 -16.07 14.29
N ARG A 217 -8.07 -16.02 13.82
CA ARG A 217 -8.52 -14.93 12.94
C ARG A 217 -8.41 -13.57 13.61
N VAL A 218 -7.95 -12.59 12.85
CA VAL A 218 -7.86 -11.19 13.28
C VAL A 218 -9.11 -10.41 12.89
N ASN A 219 -9.33 -9.26 13.51
CA ASN A 219 -10.38 -8.31 13.11
C ASN A 219 -9.80 -7.31 12.09
N GLU A 220 -10.18 -7.45 10.82
CA GLU A 220 -9.70 -6.58 9.73
C GLU A 220 -10.09 -5.11 9.94
N ASN A 221 -11.32 -4.84 10.39
CA ASN A 221 -11.81 -3.48 10.64
C ASN A 221 -10.96 -2.76 11.70
N GLU A 222 -10.59 -3.48 12.76
CA GLU A 222 -9.71 -2.97 13.82
C GLU A 222 -8.29 -2.71 13.31
N ILE A 223 -7.72 -3.61 12.52
CA ILE A 223 -6.38 -3.44 11.94
C ILE A 223 -6.35 -2.24 10.99
N ILE A 224 -7.38 -2.05 10.15
CA ILE A 224 -7.51 -0.88 9.29
C ILE A 224 -7.50 0.39 10.16
N ARG A 225 -8.31 0.44 11.22
CA ARG A 225 -8.36 1.58 12.14
C ARG A 225 -6.97 1.87 12.75
N PHE A 226 -6.30 0.84 13.27
CA PHE A 226 -4.96 0.98 13.87
C PHE A 226 -3.92 1.47 12.85
N PHE A 227 -3.98 0.98 11.61
CA PHE A 227 -3.13 1.44 10.53
C PHE A 227 -3.35 2.91 10.20
N LEU A 228 -4.61 3.36 10.10
CA LEU A 228 -4.93 4.76 9.81
C LEU A 228 -4.42 5.71 10.91
N GLU A 229 -4.52 5.30 12.18
CA GLU A 229 -3.98 6.05 13.32
C GLU A 229 -2.45 6.12 13.30
N GLU A 230 -1.77 4.99 13.08
CA GLU A 230 -0.31 4.94 13.02
C GLU A 230 0.23 5.71 11.80
N PHE A 231 -0.46 5.61 10.67
CA PHE A 231 -0.14 6.35 9.46
C PHE A 231 -0.27 7.86 9.68
N GLU A 232 -1.36 8.34 10.30
CA GLU A 232 -1.50 9.77 10.61
C GLU A 232 -0.42 10.26 11.57
N ARG A 233 -0.12 9.48 12.63
CA ARG A 233 0.94 9.83 13.58
C ARG A 233 2.29 10.00 12.88
N ILE A 234 2.62 9.10 11.96
CA ILE A 234 3.86 9.17 11.17
C ILE A 234 3.81 10.31 10.15
N GLY A 235 2.63 10.57 9.55
CA GLY A 235 2.40 11.69 8.65
C GLY A 235 2.63 13.05 9.31
N ILE A 236 2.10 13.26 10.52
CA ILE A 236 2.36 14.47 11.32
C ILE A 236 3.86 14.64 11.57
N LEU A 237 4.54 13.57 11.99
CA LEU A 237 5.99 13.60 12.21
C LEU A 237 6.77 13.93 10.92
N PHE A 238 6.29 13.43 9.77
CA PHE A 238 6.88 13.69 8.47
C PHE A 238 6.74 15.17 8.07
N GLU A 239 5.57 15.77 8.26
CA GLU A 239 5.31 17.19 7.99
C GLU A 239 6.10 18.13 8.91
N GLU A 240 6.32 17.73 10.17
CA GLU A 240 7.16 18.46 11.13
C GLU A 240 8.67 18.35 10.86
N GLY A 241 9.08 17.72 9.75
CA GLY A 241 10.48 17.54 9.38
C GLY A 241 11.19 16.42 10.16
N GLY A 242 10.44 15.54 10.83
CA GLY A 242 10.93 14.42 11.64
C GLY A 242 11.49 13.23 10.85
N PHE A 243 12.00 13.45 9.63
CA PHE A 243 12.48 12.39 8.72
C PHE A 243 13.52 11.47 9.38
N GLU A 244 14.49 12.03 10.11
CA GLU A 244 15.53 11.20 10.74
C GLU A 244 14.95 10.28 11.82
N ARG A 245 13.87 10.68 12.50
CA ARG A 245 13.18 9.81 13.46
C ARG A 245 12.48 8.66 12.74
N ILE A 246 11.83 8.92 11.61
CA ILE A 246 11.19 7.88 10.78
C ILE A 246 12.26 6.91 10.25
N LEU A 247 13.39 7.41 9.74
CA LEU A 247 14.49 6.58 9.27
C LEU A 247 15.12 5.76 10.39
N LYS A 248 15.21 6.30 11.61
CA LYS A 248 15.67 5.57 12.79
C LYS A 248 14.73 4.41 13.12
N GLU A 249 13.42 4.63 13.13
CA GLU A 249 12.44 3.57 13.32
C GLU A 249 12.53 2.53 12.19
N TRP A 250 12.62 2.97 10.93
CA TRP A 250 12.78 2.05 9.81
C TRP A 250 14.02 1.16 9.95
N ARG A 251 15.16 1.74 10.35
CA ARG A 251 16.41 0.98 10.57
C ARG A 251 16.25 -0.04 11.70
N LYS A 252 15.51 0.30 12.76
CA LYS A 252 15.20 -0.62 13.87
C LYS A 252 14.45 -1.86 13.38
N TYR A 253 13.51 -1.68 12.45
CA TYR A 253 12.69 -2.76 11.90
C TYR A 253 13.27 -3.36 10.61
N SER A 254 14.49 -3.04 10.19
CA SER A 254 14.94 -3.44 8.86
C SER A 254 15.27 -4.93 8.77
N TYR A 255 14.56 -5.62 7.88
CA TYR A 255 14.86 -7.00 7.48
C TYR A 255 16.14 -7.11 6.64
N SER A 256 16.50 -6.04 5.92
CA SER A 256 17.54 -6.06 4.89
C SER A 256 18.93 -5.72 5.44
N ILE A 257 19.01 -4.89 6.49
CA ILE A 257 20.30 -4.44 7.04
C ILE A 257 21.10 -5.63 7.56
N GLY A 258 22.39 -5.64 7.21
CA GLY A 258 23.31 -6.67 7.65
C GLY A 258 23.24 -7.97 6.86
N LYS A 259 22.46 -8.03 5.77
CA LYS A 259 22.36 -9.19 4.88
C LYS A 259 23.09 -8.96 3.55
N ILE A 260 23.52 -10.06 2.93
CA ILE A 260 24.01 -10.09 1.55
C ILE A 260 22.79 -10.16 0.62
N VAL A 261 22.79 -9.30 -0.39
CA VAL A 261 21.66 -9.16 -1.32
C VAL A 261 22.13 -9.11 -2.76
N GLU A 262 21.30 -9.60 -3.67
CA GLU A 262 21.36 -9.24 -5.08
C GLU A 262 20.48 -7.99 -5.30
N VAL A 263 21.10 -6.91 -5.77
CA VAL A 263 20.40 -5.68 -6.17
C VAL A 263 20.08 -5.76 -7.66
N ARG A 264 18.82 -5.49 -8.00
CA ARG A 264 18.37 -5.36 -9.39
C ARG A 264 17.77 -3.98 -9.64
N GLU A 265 18.49 -3.13 -10.35
CA GLU A 265 18.03 -1.81 -10.78
C GLU A 265 17.56 -1.85 -12.23
N PRO A 266 16.51 -1.09 -12.61
CA PRO A 266 16.09 -1.00 -14.00
C PRO A 266 17.24 -0.59 -14.91
N PHE A 267 17.38 -1.25 -16.06
CA PHE A 267 18.38 -0.96 -17.09
C PHE A 267 19.85 -1.09 -16.65
N SER A 268 20.10 -1.70 -15.48
CA SER A 268 21.44 -1.91 -14.94
C SER A 268 21.72 -3.40 -14.76
N LYS A 269 23.00 -3.78 -14.79
CA LYS A 269 23.41 -5.15 -14.46
C LYS A 269 23.19 -5.39 -12.96
N SER A 270 22.63 -6.54 -12.60
CA SER A 270 22.52 -6.91 -11.18
C SER A 270 23.89 -7.13 -10.56
N TYR A 271 23.98 -6.86 -9.27
CA TYR A 271 25.20 -7.05 -8.49
C TYR A 271 24.88 -7.50 -7.08
N ASP A 272 25.81 -8.23 -6.49
CA ASP A 272 25.75 -8.62 -5.10
C ASP A 272 26.38 -7.53 -4.22
N GLY A 273 25.88 -7.38 -3.01
CA GLY A 273 26.51 -6.54 -2.00
C GLY A 273 25.94 -6.72 -0.61
N TYR A 274 26.60 -6.11 0.37
CA TYR A 274 26.23 -6.13 1.78
C TYR A 274 25.45 -4.87 2.13
N VAL A 275 24.24 -5.02 2.69
CA VAL A 275 23.39 -3.88 3.02
C VAL A 275 23.86 -3.22 4.32
N LEU A 276 24.32 -1.98 4.23
CA LEU A 276 24.76 -1.18 5.37
C LEU A 276 23.60 -0.43 6.04
N GLY A 277 22.55 -0.10 5.29
CA GLY A 277 21.49 0.77 5.80
C GLY A 277 20.70 1.48 4.72
N ILE A 278 20.09 2.58 5.13
CA ILE A 278 19.45 3.55 4.25
C ILE A 278 20.02 4.95 4.50
N SER A 279 20.18 5.72 3.41
CA SER A 279 20.67 7.10 3.46
C SER A 279 19.65 8.05 4.10
N ARG A 280 19.99 9.35 4.23
CA ARG A 280 19.06 10.39 4.72
C ARG A 280 17.92 10.69 3.73
N GLU A 281 18.13 10.32 2.48
CA GLU A 281 17.15 10.35 1.39
C GLU A 281 16.44 9.00 1.25
N GLY A 282 16.76 8.06 2.15
CA GLY A 282 16.30 6.66 2.25
C GLY A 282 16.52 5.79 1.01
N ALA A 283 17.56 6.11 0.23
CA ALA A 283 18.14 5.15 -0.70
C ALA A 283 18.82 4.01 0.08
N LEU A 284 18.75 2.78 -0.42
CA LEU A 284 19.50 1.65 0.15
C LEU A 284 21.00 1.89 -0.04
N VAL A 285 21.79 1.69 1.01
CA VAL A 285 23.25 1.82 0.96
C VAL A 285 23.85 0.42 0.98
N VAL A 286 24.54 0.08 -0.11
CA VAL A 286 25.09 -1.26 -0.33
C VAL A 286 26.59 -1.16 -0.55
N GLU A 287 27.36 -1.98 0.16
CA GLU A 287 28.78 -2.18 -0.10
C GLU A 287 28.96 -3.32 -1.11
N LYS A 288 29.57 -3.01 -2.26
CA LYS A 288 29.90 -3.99 -3.29
C LYS A 288 31.12 -4.83 -2.89
N ILE A 289 31.35 -5.93 -3.60
CA ILE A 289 32.49 -6.84 -3.36
C ILE A 289 33.85 -6.13 -3.46
N ASP A 290 33.95 -5.08 -4.28
CA ASP A 290 35.17 -4.28 -4.43
C ASP A 290 35.35 -3.19 -3.35
N GLY A 291 34.46 -3.16 -2.34
CA GLY A 291 34.46 -2.19 -1.24
C GLY A 291 33.84 -0.84 -1.58
N THR A 292 33.32 -0.66 -2.81
CA THR A 292 32.64 0.60 -3.18
C THR A 292 31.23 0.67 -2.60
N LEU A 293 30.80 1.88 -2.22
CA LEU A 293 29.44 2.13 -1.73
C LEU A 293 28.53 2.59 -2.86
N GLU A 294 27.39 1.92 -3.01
CA GLU A 294 26.35 2.27 -3.97
C GLU A 294 25.08 2.73 -3.24
N LYS A 295 24.42 3.77 -3.78
CA LYS A 295 23.14 4.25 -3.27
C LYS A 295 22.03 3.89 -4.24
N VAL A 296 21.16 2.96 -3.86
CA VAL A 296 20.07 2.46 -4.68
C VAL A 296 18.79 3.22 -4.35
N ILE A 297 18.32 4.04 -5.28
CA ILE A 297 17.10 4.84 -5.09
C ILE A 297 15.85 4.01 -5.38
N SER A 298 15.92 3.10 -6.36
CA SER A 298 14.82 2.22 -6.74
C SER A 298 15.35 0.94 -7.35
N GLY A 299 14.80 -0.19 -6.92
CA GLY A 299 15.13 -1.50 -7.46
C GLY A 299 14.48 -2.62 -6.67
N GLU A 300 14.97 -3.83 -6.87
CA GLU A 300 14.65 -5.00 -6.06
C GLU A 300 15.86 -5.36 -5.19
N CYS A 301 15.58 -5.76 -3.95
CA CYS A 301 16.57 -6.24 -2.99
C CYS A 301 16.22 -7.70 -2.67
N ILE A 302 17.00 -8.63 -3.19
CA ILE A 302 16.78 -10.07 -3.04
C ILE A 302 17.80 -10.60 -2.03
N ILE A 303 17.34 -11.10 -0.89
CA ILE A 303 18.23 -11.66 0.14
C ILE A 303 18.84 -12.95 -0.40
N LYS A 304 20.17 -13.07 -0.32
CA LYS A 304 20.89 -14.32 -0.61
C LYS A 304 20.99 -15.13 0.69
N LYS A 305 20.56 -16.40 0.61
CA LYS A 305 20.71 -17.38 1.70
C LYS A 305 22.11 -17.98 1.68
#